data_AF-A0A3B8YSL3-F1
#
_entry.id   AF-A0A3B8YSL3-F1
#
_cell.length_a   1.000
_cell.length_b   1.000
_cell.length_c   1.000
_cell.angle_alpha   90.00
_cell.angle_beta   90.00
_cell.angle_gamma   90.00
#
_symmetry.space_group_name_H-M   'P 1'
#
loop_
_entity.id
_entity.type
_entity.pdbx_description
1 polymer ?
#
loop_
_entity_poly.entity_id
_entity_poly.type
_entity_poly.pdbx_seq_one_letter_code
_entity_poly.pdbx_strand_id
1 'polypeptide(L)'
;ITVNKGSIHGVKPDMGVVSQNGVVGVVLKTSPSFSVVIPIINPKFRLSAKLKNSNNTGSISWDGKDLITAQIGELPKHEVFQPGDTVVTSFSRIFPKDIVIGYV
;
A
#
# COMPACT_ATOMS: atom_id res chain seq x y z
N ILE A 1 -6.09 1.38 -12.46
CA ILE A 1 -4.91 1.30 -13.37
C ILE A 1 -5.01 0.00 -14.14
N THR A 2 -4.67 -0.04 -15.43
CA THR A 2 -4.64 -1.29 -16.21
C THR A 2 -3.20 -1.54 -16.67
N VAL A 3 -2.71 -2.77 -16.50
CA VAL A 3 -1.35 -3.16 -16.90
C VAL A 3 -1.41 -4.24 -17.98
N ASN A 4 -0.43 -4.23 -18.89
CA ASN A 4 -0.33 -5.13 -20.05
C ASN A 4 0.22 -6.53 -19.71
N LYS A 5 -0.08 -7.01 -18.50
CA LYS A 5 0.26 -8.35 -18.01
C LYS A 5 -0.96 -8.96 -17.35
N GLY A 6 -1.17 -10.24 -17.62
CA GLY A 6 -2.38 -10.99 -17.28
C GLY A 6 -2.06 -12.42 -16.82
N SER A 7 -3.05 -13.30 -16.84
CA SER A 7 -2.91 -14.66 -16.29
C SER A 7 -1.88 -15.52 -17.03
N ILE A 8 -1.70 -15.31 -18.34
CA ILE A 8 -0.65 -16.01 -19.12
C ILE A 8 0.77 -15.61 -18.68
N HIS A 9 0.88 -14.46 -18.01
CA HIS A 9 2.12 -13.94 -17.44
C HIS A 9 2.25 -14.27 -15.95
N GLY A 10 1.34 -15.10 -15.40
CA GLY A 10 1.34 -15.50 -13.99
C GLY A 10 0.67 -14.52 -13.03
N VAL A 11 0.10 -13.40 -13.52
CA VAL A 11 -0.61 -12.43 -12.67
C VAL A 11 -1.88 -13.06 -12.12
N LYS A 12 -2.17 -12.82 -10.84
CA LYS A 12 -3.37 -13.30 -10.14
C LYS A 12 -4.04 -12.14 -9.40
N PRO A 13 -5.37 -12.20 -9.19
CA PRO A 13 -6.02 -11.35 -8.19
C PRO A 13 -5.31 -11.43 -6.84
N ASP A 14 -5.41 -10.34 -6.07
CA ASP A 14 -4.78 -10.18 -4.75
C ASP A 14 -3.25 -10.13 -4.75
N MET A 15 -2.59 -10.06 -5.93
CA MET A 15 -1.17 -9.76 -6.00
C MET A 15 -0.89 -8.28 -5.75
N GLY A 16 0.11 -7.99 -4.92
CA GLY A 16 0.63 -6.65 -4.69
C GLY A 16 1.36 -6.10 -5.92
N VAL A 17 1.14 -4.84 -6.23
CA VAL A 17 1.81 -4.11 -7.31
C VAL A 17 2.70 -3.06 -6.69
N VAL A 18 3.99 -3.12 -7.02
CA VAL A 18 5.03 -2.22 -6.48
C VAL A 18 5.82 -1.62 -7.64
N SER A 19 6.36 -0.43 -7.43
CA SER A 19 7.28 0.26 -8.32
C SER A 19 8.61 0.51 -7.61
N GLN A 20 9.59 1.07 -8.30
CA GLN A 20 10.85 1.51 -7.69
C GLN A 20 10.63 2.54 -6.57
N ASN A 21 9.51 3.28 -6.61
CA ASN A 21 9.18 4.32 -5.64
C ASN A 21 8.25 3.85 -4.52
N GLY A 22 7.93 2.55 -4.45
CA GLY A 22 7.08 1.98 -3.41
C GLY A 22 5.78 1.36 -3.93
N VAL A 23 4.80 1.23 -3.03
CA VAL A 23 3.54 0.51 -3.28
C VAL A 23 2.63 1.27 -4.24
N VAL A 24 2.12 0.59 -5.26
CA VAL A 24 1.18 1.15 -6.25
C VAL A 24 -0.26 0.74 -5.94
N GLY A 25 -0.49 -0.52 -5.56
CA GLY A 25 -1.85 -1.04 -5.36
C GLY A 25 -1.92 -2.56 -5.41
N VAL A 26 -3.14 -3.08 -5.61
CA VAL A 26 -3.41 -4.54 -5.64
C VAL A 26 -4.19 -4.91 -6.90
N VAL A 27 -3.85 -6.04 -7.50
CA VAL A 27 -4.56 -6.59 -8.65
C VAL A 27 -5.99 -6.99 -8.23
N LEU A 28 -6.98 -6.34 -8.81
CA LEU A 28 -8.40 -6.64 -8.61
C LEU A 28 -8.87 -7.76 -9.53
N LYS A 29 -8.56 -7.65 -10.82
CA LYS A 29 -9.04 -8.60 -11.84
C LYS A 29 -7.94 -8.86 -12.86
N THR A 30 -7.87 -10.10 -13.32
CA THR A 30 -6.91 -10.52 -14.33
C THR A 30 -7.62 -11.14 -15.52
N SER A 31 -7.24 -10.70 -16.72
CA SER A 31 -7.58 -11.29 -18.02
C SER A 31 -6.35 -12.03 -18.57
N PRO A 32 -6.44 -12.76 -19.70
CA PRO A 32 -5.27 -13.46 -20.27
C PRO A 32 -4.06 -12.56 -20.49
N SER A 33 -4.23 -11.39 -21.12
CA SER A 33 -3.13 -10.51 -21.53
C SER A 33 -3.00 -9.21 -20.73
N PHE A 34 -3.96 -8.88 -19.86
CA PHE A 34 -3.96 -7.65 -19.06
C PHE A 34 -4.57 -7.86 -17.68
N SER A 35 -4.35 -6.92 -16.77
CA SER A 35 -4.96 -6.93 -15.44
C SER A 35 -5.29 -5.52 -14.96
N VAL A 36 -6.24 -5.44 -14.05
CA VAL A 36 -6.75 -4.19 -13.48
C VAL A 36 -6.33 -4.12 -12.02
N VAL A 37 -5.76 -3.00 -11.64
CA VAL A 37 -5.18 -2.71 -10.33
C VAL A 37 -6.01 -1.62 -9.63
N ILE A 38 -6.40 -1.90 -8.39
CA ILE A 38 -6.90 -0.89 -7.45
C ILE A 38 -5.69 -0.12 -6.93
N PRO A 39 -5.60 1.20 -7.21
CA PRO A 39 -4.48 2.00 -6.74
C PRO A 39 -4.56 2.26 -5.23
N ILE A 40 -3.42 2.58 -4.61
CA ILE A 40 -3.32 2.98 -3.21
C ILE A 40 -4.14 4.26 -2.89
N ILE A 41 -4.29 5.14 -3.88
CA ILE A 41 -5.16 6.33 -3.84
C ILE A 41 -6.66 6.01 -4.06
N ASN A 42 -7.10 4.78 -3.80
CA ASN A 42 -8.52 4.48 -3.76
C ASN A 42 -9.00 4.67 -2.31
N PRO A 43 -10.07 5.47 -2.04
CA PRO A 43 -10.54 5.71 -0.68
C PRO A 43 -10.96 4.46 0.11
N LYS A 44 -11.28 3.38 -0.59
CA LYS A 44 -11.62 2.08 0.00
C LYS A 44 -10.40 1.17 0.19
N PHE A 45 -9.23 1.56 -0.30
CA PHE A 45 -8.00 0.82 -0.12
C PHE A 45 -7.49 1.00 1.31
N ARG A 46 -6.98 -0.10 1.89
CA ARG A 46 -6.35 -0.12 3.20
C ARG A 46 -5.05 -0.90 3.09
N LEU A 47 -4.00 -0.36 3.68
CA LEU A 47 -2.68 -0.98 3.70
C LEU A 47 -2.14 -1.00 5.12
N SER A 48 -1.82 -2.19 5.62
CA SER A 48 -1.17 -2.32 6.91
C SER A 48 0.25 -1.75 6.85
N ALA A 49 0.53 -0.82 7.75
CA ALA A 49 1.79 -0.08 7.78
C ALA A 49 2.25 0.13 9.21
N LYS A 50 3.52 0.48 9.38
CA LYS A 50 4.09 0.86 10.66
C LYS A 50 5.17 1.90 10.46
N LEU A 51 5.49 2.63 11.54
CA LEU A 51 6.73 3.41 11.57
C LEU A 51 7.91 2.44 11.59
N LYS A 52 8.97 2.76 10.84
CA LYS A 52 10.15 1.89 10.69
C LYS A 52 10.74 1.44 12.03
N ASN A 53 10.75 2.34 13.01
CA ASN A 53 11.30 2.12 14.35
C ASN A 53 10.23 1.74 15.39
N SER A 54 9.01 1.42 14.97
CA SER A 54 7.92 0.99 15.83
C SER A 54 7.55 -0.47 15.62
N ASN A 55 7.01 -1.07 16.68
CA ASN A 55 6.37 -2.39 16.63
C ASN A 55 4.85 -2.30 16.48
N ASN A 56 4.28 -1.10 16.59
CA ASN A 56 2.85 -0.89 16.45
C ASN A 56 2.48 -0.77 14.97
N THR A 57 1.36 -1.38 14.61
CA THR A 57 0.84 -1.39 13.25
C THR A 57 -0.38 -0.48 13.17
N GLY A 58 -0.44 0.33 12.12
CA GLY A 58 -1.60 1.11 11.75
C GLY A 58 -2.10 0.73 10.35
N SER A 59 -3.14 1.42 9.92
CA SER A 59 -3.81 1.22 8.64
C SER A 59 -3.75 2.51 7.84
N ILE A 60 -3.08 2.48 6.70
CA ILE A 60 -3.01 3.61 5.77
C ILE A 60 -4.23 3.61 4.87
N SER A 61 -4.80 4.79 4.70
CA SER A 61 -5.89 5.08 3.78
C SER A 61 -5.68 6.44 3.13
N TRP A 62 -6.32 6.64 1.99
CA TRP A 62 -6.36 7.93 1.30
C TRP A 62 -7.78 8.51 1.38
N ASP A 63 -7.93 9.79 1.72
CA ASP A 63 -9.24 10.40 2.01
C ASP A 63 -9.94 11.05 0.81
N GLY A 64 -9.33 11.08 -0.37
CA GLY A 64 -9.92 11.72 -1.54
C GLY A 64 -9.45 13.13 -1.84
N LYS A 65 -8.67 13.77 -0.94
CA LYS A 65 -8.41 15.21 -1.01
C LYS A 65 -7.10 15.56 -1.69
N ASP A 66 -6.00 15.00 -1.19
CA ASP A 66 -4.65 15.35 -1.65
C ASP A 66 -3.90 14.10 -2.10
N LEU A 67 -3.54 14.04 -3.38
CA LEU A 67 -2.88 12.88 -3.99
C LEU A 67 -1.51 12.54 -3.39
N ILE A 68 -0.84 13.50 -2.73
CA ILE A 68 0.49 13.29 -2.11
C ILE A 68 0.42 13.03 -0.60
N THR A 69 -0.78 13.10 0.00
CA THR A 69 -0.96 12.92 1.44
C THR A 69 -1.90 11.76 1.72
N ALA A 70 -1.54 10.90 2.68
CA ALA A 70 -2.37 9.79 3.14
C ALA A 70 -2.51 9.85 4.67
N GLN A 71 -3.52 9.17 5.20
CA GLN A 71 -3.80 9.11 6.64
C GLN A 71 -3.45 7.73 7.16
N ILE A 72 -2.65 7.69 8.23
CA ILE A 72 -2.42 6.49 9.02
C ILE A 72 -3.35 6.50 10.24
N GLY A 73 -4.22 5.52 10.33
CA GLY A 73 -5.13 5.30 11.46
C GLY A 73 -4.72 4.09 12.30
N GLU A 74 -5.49 3.84 13.35
CA GLU A 74 -5.40 2.62 14.18
C GLU A 74 -4.07 2.47 14.95
N LEU A 75 -3.26 3.53 15.03
CA LEU A 75 -2.09 3.56 15.90
C LEU A 75 -2.50 3.81 17.37
N PRO A 76 -1.77 3.24 18.34
CA PRO A 76 -1.96 3.57 19.75
C PRO A 76 -1.77 5.06 20.02
N LYS A 77 -2.55 5.63 20.96
CA LYS A 77 -2.45 7.07 21.31
C LYS A 77 -1.09 7.48 21.88
N HIS A 78 -0.33 6.53 22.42
CA HIS A 78 1.01 6.74 22.96
C HIS A 78 2.11 6.53 21.91
N GLU A 79 1.74 6.27 20.64
CA GLU A 79 2.70 6.18 19.56
C GLU A 79 3.41 7.52 19.40
N VAL A 80 4.74 7.50 19.44
CA VAL A 80 5.56 8.69 19.23
C VAL A 80 6.03 8.70 17.78
N PHE A 81 5.76 9.78 17.08
CA PHE A 81 6.21 10.02 15.71
C PHE A 81 6.71 11.45 15.54
N GLN A 82 7.67 11.63 14.64
CA GLN A 82 8.28 12.91 14.31
C GLN A 82 8.22 13.15 12.80
N PRO A 83 8.15 14.42 12.35
CA PRO A 83 8.28 14.75 10.95
C PRO A 83 9.55 14.14 10.35
N GLY A 84 9.42 13.48 9.19
CA GLY A 84 10.50 12.76 8.52
C GLY A 84 10.65 11.29 8.91
N ASP A 85 9.88 10.78 9.88
CA ASP A 85 9.86 9.35 10.19
C ASP A 85 9.40 8.53 8.98
N THR A 86 10.09 7.43 8.71
CA THR A 86 9.78 6.55 7.58
C THR A 86 8.62 5.61 7.92
N VAL A 87 7.62 5.58 7.04
CA VAL A 87 6.49 4.67 7.11
C VAL A 87 6.70 3.52 6.13
N VAL A 88 6.59 2.28 6.63
CA VAL A 88 6.83 1.06 5.84
C VAL A 88 5.64 0.10 5.91
N THR A 89 5.51 -0.78 4.92
CA THR A 89 4.53 -1.88 4.96
C THR A 89 4.81 -2.77 6.16
N SER A 90 3.76 -3.02 6.94
CA SER A 90 3.82 -4.07 7.95
C SER A 90 3.46 -5.42 7.32
N PHE A 91 3.40 -6.46 8.13
CA PHE A 91 3.04 -7.78 7.64
C PHE A 91 1.61 -7.79 7.09
N SER A 92 1.46 -8.15 5.81
CA SER A 92 0.16 -8.41 5.20
C SER A 92 0.24 -9.67 4.32
N ARG A 93 -0.92 -10.22 3.96
CA ARG A 93 -0.97 -11.38 3.03
C ARG A 93 -0.54 -11.02 1.59
N ILE A 94 -0.51 -9.73 1.26
CA ILE A 94 -0.39 -9.24 -0.12
C ILE A 94 0.97 -8.57 -0.37
N PHE A 95 1.41 -7.74 0.57
CA PHE A 95 2.68 -7.04 0.51
C PHE A 95 3.66 -7.62 1.51
N PRO A 96 4.93 -7.81 1.11
CA PRO A 96 5.98 -8.13 2.05
C PRO A 96 6.19 -6.95 3.01
N LYS A 97 6.76 -7.25 4.17
CA LYS A 97 7.16 -6.22 5.13
C LYS A 97 8.30 -5.36 4.59
N ASP A 98 8.44 -4.17 5.18
CA ASP A 98 9.60 -3.28 5.01
C ASP A 98 9.71 -2.58 3.65
N ILE A 99 8.62 -2.48 2.87
CA ILE A 99 8.54 -1.61 1.69
C ILE A 99 8.20 -0.19 2.14
N VAL A 100 8.97 0.80 1.68
CA VAL A 100 8.70 2.22 1.96
C VAL A 100 7.38 2.66 1.31
N ILE A 101 6.53 3.29 2.11
CA ILE A 101 5.25 3.88 1.67
C ILE A 101 5.38 5.40 1.58
N GLY A 102 6.03 6.02 2.57
CA GLY A 102 6.17 7.48 2.65
C GLY A 102 6.83 7.92 3.94
N TYR A 103 6.61 9.19 4.29
CA TYR A 103 7.18 9.86 5.45
C TYR A 103 6.10 10.66 6.17
N VAL A 104 6.27 10.85 7.48
CA VAL A 104 5.42 11.71 8.32
C VAL A 104 5.67 13.18 8.06
#